data_AF-C6ZEA8-F1
#
_entry.id   AF-C6ZEA8-F1
#
_cell.length_a   1.000
_cell.length_b   1.000
_cell.length_c   1.000
_cell.angle_alpha   90.00
_cell.angle_beta   90.00
_cell.angle_gamma   90.00
#
_symmetry.space_group_name_H-M   'P 1'
#
loop_
_entity.id
_entity.type
_entity.pdbx_description
1 polymer ?
#
loop_
_entity_poly.entity_id
_entity_poly.type
_entity_poly.pdbx_seq_one_letter_code
_entity_poly.pdbx_strand_id
1 'polypeptide(L)'
;MGPWGLPLLVATLAGCLFPARGCVICDPKVREALNSLEADYLPGHLEANHQKKVMEKIKQAVEDFKDLPIDEDSYMGVVDEATLEKASWSLLKDMKRITDSDAKGELFVKEMLWMLHLAKNTFASYAAQFQKEAFCPNKCGLMLQPLIWCSTCQKQVHACRKSKNCGEREVKVHQMEDMILDCELNWHKISQGLTDYSFYRASVTP
;
A
#
# COMPACT_ATOMS: atom_id res chain seq x y z
N MET A 1 13.55 -62.81 -3.00
CA MET A 1 12.62 -62.07 -3.88
C MET A 1 12.34 -60.73 -3.22
N GLY A 2 12.86 -59.62 -3.77
CA GLY A 2 12.17 -58.33 -3.61
C GLY A 2 10.81 -58.37 -4.34
N PRO A 3 9.95 -57.33 -4.30
CA PRO A 3 10.42 -55.96 -4.58
C PRO A 3 9.55 -54.78 -4.05
N TRP A 4 10.03 -53.56 -4.29
CA TRP A 4 9.33 -52.25 -4.44
C TRP A 4 8.77 -51.59 -3.16
N GLY A 5 9.17 -50.38 -2.73
CA GLY A 5 9.84 -49.27 -3.42
C GLY A 5 8.84 -48.17 -3.76
N LEU A 6 8.55 -47.28 -2.81
CA LEU A 6 7.93 -45.98 -3.06
C LEU A 6 8.69 -44.92 -2.25
N PRO A 7 9.57 -44.12 -2.89
CA PRO A 7 10.18 -43.00 -2.21
C PRO A 7 9.15 -41.86 -2.11
N LEU A 8 8.84 -41.45 -0.88
CA LEU A 8 8.15 -40.20 -0.58
C LEU A 8 9.01 -39.04 -1.10
N LEU A 9 8.71 -38.59 -2.31
CA LEU A 9 9.22 -37.34 -2.85
C LEU A 9 8.56 -36.19 -2.06
N VAL A 10 9.26 -35.72 -1.03
CA VAL A 10 8.97 -34.44 -0.40
C VAL A 10 9.35 -33.38 -1.41
N ALA A 11 8.36 -32.93 -2.20
CA ALA A 11 8.52 -31.74 -3.02
C ALA A 11 8.69 -30.55 -2.08
N THR A 12 9.94 -30.16 -1.85
CA THR A 12 10.25 -28.84 -1.30
C THR A 12 9.70 -27.82 -2.28
N LEU A 13 8.55 -27.22 -1.95
CA LEU A 13 8.14 -25.95 -2.53
C LEU A 13 9.21 -24.93 -2.11
N ALA A 14 10.27 -24.85 -2.90
CA ALA A 14 11.06 -23.65 -3.00
C ALA A 14 10.11 -22.61 -3.59
N GLY A 15 9.27 -22.04 -2.73
CA GLY A 15 8.59 -20.80 -3.04
C GLY A 15 9.69 -19.86 -3.48
N CYS A 16 9.67 -19.49 -4.77
CA CYS A 16 10.50 -18.43 -5.27
C CYS A 16 10.34 -17.30 -4.25
N LEU A 17 11.42 -16.99 -3.52
CA LEU A 17 11.54 -15.75 -2.80
C LEU A 17 11.47 -14.69 -3.88
N PHE A 18 10.25 -14.31 -4.25
CA PHE A 18 10.04 -13.13 -5.07
C PHE A 18 10.76 -12.03 -4.30
N PRO A 19 11.77 -11.36 -4.90
CA PRO A 19 12.49 -10.29 -4.23
C PRO A 19 11.42 -9.36 -3.66
N ALA A 20 11.41 -9.27 -2.34
CA ALA A 20 10.29 -8.72 -1.61
C ALA A 20 10.17 -7.25 -2.02
N ARG A 21 9.09 -6.90 -2.73
CA ARG A 21 9.01 -5.58 -3.36
C ARG A 21 8.62 -4.54 -2.32
N GLY A 22 9.23 -3.36 -2.43
CA GLY A 22 8.90 -2.15 -1.64
C GLY A 22 7.47 -1.66 -1.91
N CYS A 23 6.86 -0.87 -1.03
CA CYS A 23 5.54 -0.29 -1.36
C CYS A 23 5.63 0.64 -2.58
N VAL A 24 6.56 1.60 -2.58
CA VAL A 24 6.65 2.63 -3.63
C VAL A 24 7.08 2.07 -4.99
N ILE A 25 7.86 0.97 -5.03
CA ILE A 25 8.26 0.32 -6.29
C ILE A 25 7.07 -0.35 -7.01
N CYS A 26 5.93 -0.50 -6.32
CA CYS A 26 4.70 -0.98 -6.94
C CYS A 26 4.14 0.02 -7.97
N ASP A 27 4.40 1.32 -7.81
CA ASP A 27 4.06 2.32 -8.82
C ASP A 27 4.95 2.15 -10.08
N PRO A 28 4.37 1.91 -11.27
CA PRO A 28 5.12 1.86 -12.52
C PRO A 28 6.02 3.08 -12.76
N LYS A 29 5.59 4.28 -12.37
CA LYS A 29 6.33 5.53 -12.57
C LYS A 29 7.66 5.54 -11.81
N VAL A 30 7.69 4.94 -10.62
CA VAL A 30 8.92 4.79 -9.82
C VAL A 30 9.89 3.83 -10.51
N ARG A 31 9.39 2.72 -11.05
CA ARG A 31 10.22 1.77 -11.83
C ARG A 31 10.79 2.42 -13.08
N GLU A 32 9.98 3.17 -13.81
CA GLU A 32 10.42 3.92 -14.99
C GLU A 32 11.48 4.96 -14.66
N ALA A 33 11.31 5.72 -13.57
CA ALA A 33 12.30 6.70 -13.13
C ALA A 33 13.63 6.05 -12.73
N LEU A 34 13.60 4.89 -12.06
CA LEU A 34 14.83 4.14 -11.74
C LEU A 34 15.54 3.62 -12.99
N ASN A 35 14.78 3.17 -13.99
CA ASN A 35 15.35 2.73 -15.26
C ASN A 35 15.97 3.90 -16.03
N SER A 36 15.31 5.06 -16.08
CA SER A 36 15.84 6.27 -16.71
C SER A 36 17.06 6.81 -15.97
N LEU A 37 17.07 6.74 -14.63
CA LEU A 37 18.27 7.09 -13.85
C LEU A 37 19.47 6.25 -14.28
N GLU A 38 19.30 4.93 -14.42
CA GLU A 38 20.35 4.00 -14.84
C GLU A 38 20.80 4.19 -16.29
N ALA A 39 19.84 4.36 -17.21
CA ALA A 39 20.11 4.40 -18.64
C ALA A 39 20.55 5.79 -19.15
N ASP A 40 19.98 6.86 -18.59
CA ASP A 40 20.09 8.20 -19.16
C ASP A 40 20.96 9.13 -18.29
N TYR A 41 20.84 9.02 -16.96
CA TYR A 41 21.54 9.93 -16.04
C TYR A 41 22.95 9.42 -15.67
N LEU A 42 23.06 8.19 -15.16
CA LEU A 42 24.33 7.65 -14.65
C LEU A 42 25.49 7.70 -15.67
N PRO A 43 25.31 7.39 -16.98
CA PRO A 43 26.40 7.42 -17.95
C PRO A 43 27.14 8.75 -18.05
N GLY A 44 26.44 9.87 -17.86
CA GLY A 44 27.01 11.22 -17.93
C GLY A 44 27.46 11.80 -16.58
N HIS A 45 27.12 11.14 -15.47
CA HIS A 45 27.23 11.74 -14.13
C HIS A 45 28.03 10.89 -13.13
N LEU A 46 28.41 9.67 -13.49
CA LEU A 46 29.18 8.77 -12.64
C LEU A 46 30.13 7.90 -13.47
N GLU A 47 31.32 7.61 -12.95
CA GLU A 47 32.30 6.74 -13.62
C GLU A 47 31.74 5.34 -13.86
N ALA A 48 32.02 4.77 -15.04
CA ALA A 48 31.44 3.50 -15.51
C ALA A 48 31.64 2.31 -14.57
N ASN A 49 32.79 2.24 -13.90
CA ASN A 49 33.11 1.21 -12.91
C ASN A 49 32.22 1.27 -11.65
N HIS A 50 31.60 2.41 -11.36
CA HIS A 50 30.78 2.63 -10.16
C HIS A 50 29.27 2.54 -10.43
N GLN A 51 28.82 2.74 -11.68
CA GLN A 51 27.40 2.85 -12.05
C GLN A 51 26.56 1.69 -11.56
N LYS A 52 26.95 0.45 -11.88
CA LYS A 52 26.21 -0.77 -11.49
C LYS A 52 26.03 -0.86 -9.97
N LYS A 53 27.12 -0.67 -9.22
CA LYS A 53 27.13 -0.80 -7.76
C LYS A 53 26.28 0.29 -7.09
N VAL A 54 26.31 1.51 -7.61
CA VAL A 54 25.46 2.60 -7.11
C VAL A 54 24.00 2.32 -7.40
N MET A 55 23.68 1.85 -8.61
CA MET A 55 22.30 1.56 -8.97
C MET A 55 21.70 0.39 -8.19
N GLU A 56 22.48 -0.65 -7.90
CA GLU A 56 22.09 -1.74 -6.99
C GLU A 56 21.74 -1.20 -5.59
N LYS A 57 22.55 -0.30 -5.04
CA LYS A 57 22.27 0.33 -3.75
C LYS A 57 21.00 1.19 -3.76
N ILE A 58 20.77 1.94 -4.83
CA ILE A 58 19.56 2.78 -4.98
C ILE A 58 18.32 1.88 -5.06
N LYS A 59 18.34 0.83 -5.89
CA LYS A 59 17.24 -0.13 -6.01
C LYS A 59 16.95 -0.80 -4.66
N GLN A 60 17.98 -1.26 -3.96
CA GLN A 60 17.84 -1.84 -2.63
C GLN A 60 17.21 -0.83 -1.65
N ALA A 61 17.70 0.40 -1.62
CA ALA A 61 17.16 1.43 -0.72
C ALA A 61 15.68 1.74 -0.99
N VAL A 62 15.22 1.68 -2.25
CA VAL A 62 13.79 1.82 -2.60
C VAL A 62 13.00 0.57 -2.21
N GLU A 63 13.55 -0.63 -2.40
CA GLU A 63 12.92 -1.88 -1.97
C GLU A 63 12.76 -1.96 -0.44
N ASP A 64 13.70 -1.38 0.31
CA ASP A 64 13.68 -1.31 1.77
C ASP A 64 12.55 -0.42 2.32
N PHE A 65 11.78 0.27 1.47
CA PHE A 65 10.62 1.06 1.93
C PHE A 65 9.52 0.16 2.50
N LYS A 66 9.46 -1.13 2.13
CA LYS A 66 8.56 -2.09 2.80
C LYS A 66 9.01 -2.43 4.21
N ASP A 67 10.31 -2.26 4.52
CA ASP A 67 10.92 -2.72 5.76
C ASP A 67 10.77 -1.64 6.83
N LEU A 68 9.52 -1.49 7.27
CA LEU A 68 9.11 -0.69 8.42
C LEU A 68 8.62 -1.65 9.52
N PRO A 69 8.75 -1.27 10.81
CA PRO A 69 8.18 -2.05 11.90
C PRO A 69 6.70 -2.34 11.66
N ILE A 70 6.31 -3.62 11.72
CA ILE A 70 4.91 -4.00 11.57
C ILE A 70 4.21 -3.75 12.90
N ASP A 71 3.20 -2.89 12.87
CA ASP A 71 2.41 -2.51 14.04
C ASP A 71 1.06 -1.95 13.59
N GLU A 72 -0.01 -2.30 14.30
CA GLU A 72 -1.40 -2.03 13.89
C GLU A 72 -1.69 -0.53 13.78
N ASP A 73 -1.01 0.30 14.59
CA ASP A 73 -1.20 1.75 14.62
C ASP A 73 -0.24 2.50 13.68
N SER A 74 0.66 1.79 12.97
CA SER A 74 1.69 2.42 12.14
C SER A 74 1.90 1.79 10.76
N TYR A 75 2.08 0.48 10.63
CA TYR A 75 2.26 -0.14 9.32
C TYR A 75 1.97 -1.64 9.31
N MET A 76 1.06 -2.07 8.44
CA MET A 76 0.67 -3.48 8.32
C MET A 76 1.13 -4.15 7.01
N GLY A 77 2.13 -3.59 6.33
CA GLY A 77 2.58 -4.14 5.03
C GLY A 77 1.63 -3.84 3.86
N VAL A 78 0.64 -2.96 4.08
CA VAL A 78 -0.42 -2.62 3.12
C VAL A 78 -0.68 -1.13 3.12
N VAL A 79 -1.04 -0.60 1.95
CA VAL A 79 -1.49 0.79 1.75
C VAL A 79 -2.65 0.83 0.76
N ASP A 80 -3.43 1.90 0.77
CA ASP A 80 -4.37 2.19 -0.33
C ASP A 80 -3.65 2.86 -1.51
N GLU A 81 -4.39 3.02 -2.61
CA GLU A 81 -3.88 3.59 -3.86
C GLU A 81 -3.49 5.07 -3.71
N ALA A 82 -4.27 5.84 -2.95
CA ALA A 82 -3.99 7.25 -2.70
C ALA A 82 -2.69 7.46 -1.90
N THR A 83 -2.44 6.62 -0.89
CA THR A 83 -1.20 6.65 -0.10
C THR A 83 0.00 6.26 -0.95
N LEU A 84 -0.12 5.22 -1.79
CA LEU A 84 0.93 4.83 -2.72
C LEU A 84 1.25 5.95 -3.72
N GLU A 85 0.24 6.57 -4.32
CA GLU A 85 0.42 7.67 -5.27
C GLU A 85 1.11 8.87 -4.62
N LYS A 86 0.66 9.27 -3.43
CA LYS A 86 1.26 10.38 -2.67
C LYS A 86 2.73 10.12 -2.36
N ALA A 87 3.06 8.92 -1.89
CA ALA A 87 4.44 8.54 -1.60
C ALA A 87 5.32 8.51 -2.85
N SER A 88 4.81 7.92 -3.94
CA SER A 88 5.51 7.80 -5.22
C SER A 88 5.76 9.18 -5.83
N TRP A 89 4.77 10.06 -5.82
CA TRP A 89 4.92 11.43 -6.29
C TRP A 89 5.96 12.22 -5.48
N SER A 90 5.93 12.11 -4.15
CA SER A 90 6.92 12.77 -3.28
C SER A 90 8.34 12.32 -3.60
N LEU A 91 8.56 11.00 -3.71
CA LEU A 91 9.85 10.42 -4.06
C LEU A 91 10.33 10.90 -5.44
N LEU A 92 9.47 10.81 -6.45
CA LEU A 92 9.80 11.20 -7.82
C LEU A 92 10.15 12.69 -7.93
N LYS A 93 9.47 13.54 -7.18
CA LYS A 93 9.77 14.98 -7.10
C LYS A 93 11.18 15.22 -6.55
N ASP A 94 11.54 14.53 -5.47
CA ASP A 94 12.86 14.70 -4.85
C ASP A 94 13.99 14.09 -5.69
N MET A 95 13.75 12.93 -6.33
CA MET A 95 14.67 12.35 -7.32
C MET A 95 14.90 13.33 -8.47
N LYS A 96 13.82 13.87 -9.03
CA LYS A 96 13.89 14.83 -10.12
C LYS A 96 14.67 16.09 -9.74
N ARG A 97 14.51 16.59 -8.52
CA ARG A 97 15.29 17.74 -8.03
C ARG A 97 16.80 17.48 -8.05
N ILE A 98 17.24 16.26 -7.70
CA ILE A 98 18.67 15.89 -7.72
C ILE A 98 19.18 15.74 -9.16
N THR A 99 18.37 15.16 -10.05
CA THR A 99 18.78 15.03 -11.46
C THR A 99 18.77 16.38 -12.18
N ASP A 100 17.82 17.26 -11.85
CA ASP A 100 17.73 18.60 -12.43
C ASP A 100 18.86 19.54 -11.92
N SER A 101 19.53 19.20 -10.81
CA SER A 101 20.68 19.96 -10.30
C SER A 101 22.01 19.62 -11.00
N ASP A 102 22.02 18.65 -11.93
CA ASP A 102 23.22 18.18 -12.63
C ASP A 102 24.31 17.69 -11.66
N ALA A 103 23.92 17.17 -10.48
CA ALA A 103 24.85 16.63 -9.49
C ALA A 103 25.63 15.43 -10.05
N LYS A 104 26.95 15.39 -9.81
CA LYS A 104 27.88 14.39 -10.38
C LYS A 104 28.76 13.72 -9.32
N GLY A 105 29.29 12.56 -9.67
CA GLY A 105 30.29 11.83 -8.89
C GLY A 105 29.83 11.52 -7.47
N GLU A 106 30.70 11.74 -6.49
CA GLU A 106 30.43 11.44 -5.08
C GLU A 106 29.27 12.28 -4.52
N LEU A 107 29.10 13.53 -4.98
CA LEU A 107 28.04 14.41 -4.50
C LEU A 107 26.66 13.83 -4.85
N PHE A 108 26.47 13.41 -6.11
CA PHE A 108 25.25 12.73 -6.54
C PHE A 108 24.92 11.52 -5.67
N VAL A 109 25.91 10.66 -5.42
CA VAL A 109 25.72 9.43 -4.63
C VAL A 109 25.28 9.77 -3.20
N LYS A 110 25.92 10.75 -2.56
CA LYS A 110 25.57 11.20 -1.21
C LYS A 110 24.15 11.79 -1.15
N GLU A 111 23.83 12.72 -2.05
CA GLU A 111 22.52 13.37 -2.08
C GLU A 111 21.40 12.38 -2.37
N MET A 112 21.59 11.48 -3.33
CA MET A 112 20.58 10.48 -3.70
C MET A 112 20.30 9.51 -2.55
N LEU A 113 21.34 8.93 -1.93
CA LEU A 113 21.15 8.00 -0.82
C LEU A 113 20.57 8.68 0.43
N TRP A 114 20.99 9.91 0.71
CA TRP A 114 20.41 10.69 1.80
C TRP A 114 18.93 11.02 1.54
N MET A 115 18.58 11.43 0.33
CA MET A 115 17.20 11.67 -0.07
C MET A 115 16.35 10.42 0.06
N LEU A 116 16.83 9.25 -0.38
CA LEU A 116 16.11 7.98 -0.22
C LEU A 116 15.85 7.63 1.24
N HIS A 117 16.83 7.89 2.12
CA HIS A 117 16.64 7.72 3.57
C HIS A 117 15.51 8.63 4.10
N LEU A 118 15.50 9.91 3.71
CA LEU A 118 14.44 10.85 4.10
C LEU A 118 13.07 10.44 3.53
N ALA A 119 13.02 10.05 2.26
CA ALA A 119 11.81 9.61 1.59
C ALA A 119 11.22 8.35 2.24
N LYS A 120 12.06 7.44 2.76
CA LYS A 120 11.61 6.29 3.56
C LYS A 120 10.89 6.75 4.85
N ASN A 121 11.41 7.74 5.56
CA ASN A 121 10.78 8.30 6.76
C ASN A 121 9.45 9.01 6.44
N THR A 122 9.41 9.74 5.31
CA THR A 122 8.17 10.35 4.81
C THR A 122 7.14 9.29 4.46
N PHE A 123 7.54 8.22 3.76
CA PHE A 123 6.67 7.09 3.45
C PHE A 123 6.11 6.44 4.73
N ALA A 124 6.95 6.17 5.73
CA ALA A 124 6.52 5.63 7.01
C ALA A 124 5.44 6.50 7.68
N SER A 125 5.59 7.83 7.58
CA SER A 125 4.60 8.77 8.14
C SER A 125 3.27 8.71 7.39
N TYR A 126 3.30 8.61 6.05
CA TYR A 126 2.07 8.43 5.25
C TYR A 126 1.39 7.10 5.52
N ALA A 127 2.17 6.03 5.66
CA ALA A 127 1.65 4.71 6.00
C ALA A 127 0.99 4.71 7.39
N ALA A 128 1.62 5.33 8.40
CA ALA A 128 1.04 5.46 9.73
C ALA A 128 -0.26 6.28 9.74
N GLN A 129 -0.29 7.40 9.00
CA GLN A 129 -1.52 8.17 8.84
C GLN A 129 -2.63 7.32 8.21
N PHE A 130 -2.30 6.56 7.16
CA PHE A 130 -3.24 5.65 6.51
C PHE A 130 -3.78 4.60 7.49
N GLN A 131 -2.92 3.91 8.24
CA GLN A 131 -3.34 2.89 9.21
C GLN A 131 -4.31 3.47 10.25
N LYS A 132 -4.02 4.67 10.74
CA LYS A 132 -4.81 5.32 11.78
C LYS A 132 -6.14 5.87 11.28
N GLU A 133 -6.18 6.45 10.07
CA GLU A 133 -7.31 7.27 9.62
C GLU A 133 -8.17 6.59 8.54
N ALA A 134 -7.56 5.73 7.72
CA ALA A 134 -8.16 5.24 6.49
C ALA A 134 -8.17 3.71 6.35
N PHE A 135 -7.38 2.96 7.13
CA PHE A 135 -7.44 1.50 7.15
C PHE A 135 -8.62 1.03 8.00
N CYS A 136 -9.55 0.32 7.38
CA CYS A 136 -10.77 -0.19 8.03
C CYS A 136 -11.50 0.83 8.92
N PRO A 137 -11.93 1.98 8.37
CA PRO A 137 -12.55 3.06 9.13
C PRO A 137 -13.94 2.71 9.67
N ASN A 138 -14.52 1.59 9.22
CA ASN A 138 -15.83 1.14 9.68
C ASN A 138 -15.76 0.72 11.16
N LYS A 139 -16.67 1.29 11.97
CA LYS A 139 -16.82 0.93 13.40
C LYS A 139 -17.75 -0.28 13.59
N CYS A 140 -18.53 -0.61 12.58
CA CYS A 140 -19.49 -1.71 12.53
C CYS A 140 -19.59 -2.22 11.09
N GLY A 141 -20.35 -3.30 10.87
CA GLY A 141 -20.60 -3.89 9.57
C GLY A 141 -19.38 -4.58 8.94
N LEU A 142 -19.48 -4.78 7.64
CA LEU A 142 -18.41 -5.28 6.78
C LEU A 142 -18.11 -4.21 5.73
N MET A 143 -16.89 -3.70 5.73
CA MET A 143 -16.37 -2.87 4.64
C MET A 143 -15.41 -3.70 3.77
N LEU A 144 -15.52 -3.57 2.46
CA LEU A 144 -14.59 -4.16 1.50
C LEU A 144 -13.68 -3.07 0.97
N GLN A 145 -12.40 -3.10 1.36
CA GLN A 145 -11.43 -2.06 1.05
C GLN A 145 -10.35 -2.58 0.07
N PRO A 146 -10.14 -1.93 -1.08
CA PRO A 146 -9.04 -2.30 -1.98
C PRO A 146 -7.71 -1.83 -1.40
N LEU A 147 -6.77 -2.75 -1.24
CA LEU A 147 -5.45 -2.49 -0.68
C LEU A 147 -4.35 -3.05 -1.58
N ILE A 148 -3.17 -2.46 -1.49
CA ILE A 148 -1.96 -2.89 -2.18
C ILE A 148 -1.04 -3.54 -1.15
N TRP A 149 -0.72 -4.81 -1.37
CA TRP A 149 0.23 -5.55 -0.56
C TRP A 149 1.65 -5.22 -1.00
N CYS A 150 2.40 -4.53 -0.15
CA CYS A 150 3.69 -3.98 -0.55
C CYS A 150 4.66 -5.08 -0.97
N SER A 151 4.72 -6.19 -0.23
CA SER A 151 5.62 -7.32 -0.50
C SER A 151 5.48 -7.92 -1.91
N THR A 152 4.30 -7.86 -2.51
CA THR A 152 3.97 -8.50 -3.79
C THR A 152 3.50 -7.54 -4.88
N CYS A 153 3.23 -6.28 -4.52
CA CYS A 153 2.55 -5.29 -5.35
C CYS A 153 1.18 -5.73 -5.88
N GLN A 154 0.51 -6.66 -5.21
CA GLN A 154 -0.81 -7.12 -5.60
C GLN A 154 -1.89 -6.23 -4.99
N LYS A 155 -2.84 -5.81 -5.83
CA LYS A 155 -4.08 -5.17 -5.38
C LYS A 155 -5.08 -6.27 -5.00
N GLN A 156 -5.56 -6.25 -3.78
CA GLN A 156 -6.53 -7.21 -3.26
C GLN A 156 -7.62 -6.49 -2.47
N VAL A 157 -8.81 -7.10 -2.42
CA VAL A 157 -9.91 -6.58 -1.61
C VAL A 157 -9.83 -7.17 -0.21
N HIS A 158 -9.57 -6.32 0.77
CA HIS A 158 -9.54 -6.66 2.18
C HIS A 158 -10.92 -6.52 2.82
N ALA A 159 -11.28 -7.47 3.68
CA ALA A 159 -12.58 -7.50 4.35
C ALA A 159 -12.45 -7.00 5.80
N CYS A 160 -12.79 -5.74 6.02
CA CYS A 160 -12.82 -5.08 7.32
C CYS A 160 -14.08 -5.49 8.11
N ARG A 161 -13.97 -6.60 8.85
CA ARG A 161 -15.08 -7.18 9.63
C ARG A 161 -15.16 -6.57 11.03
N LYS A 162 -16.33 -6.04 11.39
CA LYS A 162 -16.69 -5.60 12.74
C LYS A 162 -18.04 -6.19 13.14
N SER A 163 -18.63 -5.73 14.25
CA SER A 163 -19.98 -6.13 14.66
C SER A 163 -20.99 -5.84 13.56
N LYS A 164 -21.82 -6.83 13.17
CA LYS A 164 -22.88 -6.63 12.16
C LYS A 164 -23.92 -5.60 12.59
N ASN A 165 -24.17 -5.47 13.89
CA ASN A 165 -25.09 -4.48 14.42
C ASN A 165 -24.39 -3.11 14.49
N CYS A 166 -24.90 -2.14 13.73
CA CYS A 166 -24.42 -0.76 13.71
C CYS A 166 -25.11 0.16 14.73
N GLY A 167 -25.96 -0.40 15.59
CA GLY A 167 -26.73 0.31 16.60
C GLY A 167 -28.17 0.59 16.17
N GLU A 168 -28.95 1.07 17.11
CA GLU A 168 -30.35 1.45 16.92
C GLU A 168 -30.47 2.98 16.83
N ARG A 169 -31.43 3.46 16.04
CA ARG A 169 -31.70 4.91 15.89
C ARG A 169 -33.14 5.19 16.31
N GLU A 170 -33.30 6.06 17.30
CA GLU A 170 -34.62 6.60 17.67
C GLU A 170 -34.96 7.77 16.73
N VAL A 171 -36.04 7.63 15.95
CA VAL A 171 -36.51 8.66 15.01
C VAL A 171 -37.87 9.15 15.47
N LYS A 172 -37.97 10.43 15.80
CA LYS A 172 -39.23 11.11 16.18
C LYS A 172 -39.70 11.96 15.00
N VAL A 173 -40.93 11.76 14.56
CA VAL A 173 -41.53 12.46 13.42
C VAL A 173 -42.87 13.00 13.86
N HIS A 174 -43.15 14.27 13.57
CA HIS A 174 -44.46 14.84 13.88
C HIS A 174 -45.50 14.37 12.87
N GLN A 175 -46.76 14.37 13.30
CA GLN A 175 -47.87 14.04 12.41
C GLN A 175 -47.90 15.01 11.23
N MET A 176 -48.11 14.48 10.03
CA MET A 176 -48.09 15.21 8.75
C MET A 176 -46.69 15.57 8.21
N GLU A 177 -45.60 15.11 8.83
CA GLU A 177 -44.24 15.25 8.29
C GLU A 177 -43.75 13.95 7.61
N ASP A 178 -42.75 14.10 6.74
CA ASP A 178 -42.10 12.98 6.06
C ASP A 178 -41.12 12.25 7.00
N MET A 179 -41.28 10.94 7.11
CA MET A 179 -40.33 10.09 7.83
C MET A 179 -39.17 9.70 6.91
N ILE A 180 -37.95 10.09 7.27
CA ILE A 180 -36.71 9.73 6.58
C ILE A 180 -35.91 8.77 7.45
N LEU A 181 -35.60 7.58 6.92
CA LEU A 181 -34.70 6.62 7.55
C LEU A 181 -33.39 6.58 6.77
N ASP A 182 -32.30 7.02 7.40
CA ASP A 182 -30.98 7.06 6.78
C ASP A 182 -30.12 5.85 7.19
N CYS A 183 -29.76 5.04 6.20
CA CYS A 183 -28.89 3.88 6.35
C CYS A 183 -27.46 4.14 5.83
N GLU A 184 -27.19 5.33 5.27
CA GLU A 184 -25.86 5.67 4.80
C GLU A 184 -24.89 5.87 5.97
N LEU A 185 -23.69 5.28 5.87
CA LEU A 185 -22.57 5.52 6.78
C LEU A 185 -21.39 6.08 5.97
N ASN A 186 -20.54 6.89 6.60
CA ASN A 186 -19.43 7.58 5.94
C ASN A 186 -18.53 6.65 5.11
N TRP A 187 -18.37 5.40 5.54
CA TRP A 187 -17.51 4.42 4.87
C TRP A 187 -18.21 3.65 3.74
N HIS A 188 -19.52 3.78 3.55
CA HIS A 188 -20.24 3.12 2.45
C HIS A 188 -19.74 3.61 1.10
N LYS A 189 -19.54 4.92 0.92
CA LYS A 189 -19.08 5.52 -0.35
C LYS A 189 -17.72 5.03 -0.82
N ILE A 190 -16.90 4.53 0.10
CA ILE A 190 -15.54 4.03 -0.17
C ILE A 190 -15.44 2.50 -0.08
N SER A 191 -16.51 1.82 0.29
CA SER A 191 -16.57 0.36 0.28
C SER A 191 -16.83 -0.15 -1.13
N GLN A 192 -16.13 -1.21 -1.54
CA GLN A 192 -16.39 -1.88 -2.81
C GLN A 192 -17.52 -2.91 -2.69
N GLY A 193 -18.13 -3.24 -3.82
CA GLY A 193 -19.09 -4.35 -3.93
C GLY A 193 -20.40 -4.13 -3.19
N LEU A 194 -20.78 -2.88 -2.90
CA LEU A 194 -22.09 -2.57 -2.34
C LEU A 194 -23.21 -2.86 -3.34
N THR A 195 -24.35 -3.29 -2.81
CA THR A 195 -25.62 -3.46 -3.51
C THR A 195 -26.62 -2.40 -3.03
N ASP A 196 -27.92 -2.62 -3.28
CA ASP A 196 -28.97 -1.70 -2.84
C ASP A 196 -29.25 -1.77 -1.34
N TYR A 197 -29.64 -0.63 -0.75
CA TYR A 197 -30.23 -0.59 0.58
C TYR A 197 -31.65 -1.16 0.55
N SER A 198 -31.94 -2.08 1.45
CA SER A 198 -33.28 -2.68 1.61
C SER A 198 -33.83 -2.34 2.99
N PHE A 199 -35.00 -1.69 3.03
CA PHE A 199 -35.69 -1.34 4.27
C PHE A 199 -36.83 -2.31 4.55
N TYR A 200 -36.91 -2.79 5.79
CA TYR A 200 -37.93 -3.74 6.23
C TYR A 200 -38.71 -3.15 7.39
N ARG A 201 -40.03 -3.38 7.40
CA ARG A 201 -40.87 -3.08 8.56
C ARG A 201 -40.89 -4.33 9.45
N ALA A 202 -40.25 -4.24 10.62
CA ALA A 202 -40.34 -5.31 11.62
C ALA A 202 -41.71 -5.23 12.32
N SER A 203 -42.43 -6.34 12.37
CA SER A 203 -43.61 -6.47 13.23
C SER A 203 -43.16 -6.67 14.66
N VAL A 204 -43.48 -5.72 15.54
CA VAL A 204 -43.39 -5.91 16.99
C VAL A 204 -44.60 -6.77 17.39
N THR A 205 -44.37 -8.04 17.74
CA THR A 205 -45.41 -8.83 18.42
C THR A 205 -45.62 -8.26 19.82
N PRO A 206 -46.88 -7.96 20.20
CA PRO A 206 -47.21 -7.33 21.48
C PRO A 206 -46.90 -8.24 22.68
#